data_AF-A0AAV5TTJ4-F1
#
_entry.id   AF-A0AAV5TTJ4-F1
#
_cell.length_a   1.000
_cell.length_b   1.000
_cell.length_c   1.000
_cell.angle_alpha   90.00
_cell.angle_beta   90.00
_cell.angle_gamma   90.00
#
_symmetry.space_group_name_H-M   'P 1'
#
loop_
_entity.id
_entity.type
_entity.pdbx_description
1 polymer ?
#
loop_
_entity_poly.entity_id
_entity_poly.type
_entity_poly.pdbx_seq_one_letter_code
_entity_poly.pdbx_strand_id
1 'polypeptide(L)'
;DASRRNIIAQLSINALPEAKRFVNEVQDKFLSSFIAILIFNKADEKVKSDVEQIALKYRRLSVETKLDLERSFCIHNTLRWLNSNLN
;
A
#
# COMPACT_ATOMS: atom_id res chain seq x y z
N ASP A 1 -6.90 -19.79 -7.96
CA ASP A 1 -8.23 -19.20 -8.27
C ASP A 1 -8.09 -18.05 -9.27
N ALA A 2 -8.63 -18.20 -10.48
CA ALA A 2 -8.58 -17.19 -11.54
C ALA A 2 -9.60 -16.05 -11.31
N SER A 3 -10.70 -16.34 -10.61
CA SER A 3 -11.75 -15.36 -10.28
C SER A 3 -11.23 -14.29 -9.32
N ARG A 4 -10.52 -14.71 -8.25
CA ARG A 4 -9.92 -13.80 -7.27
C ARG A 4 -8.88 -12.85 -7.87
N ARG A 5 -8.00 -13.37 -8.76
CA ARG A 5 -7.02 -12.54 -9.48
C ARG A 5 -7.69 -11.52 -10.40
N ASN A 6 -8.83 -11.87 -10.99
CA ASN A 6 -9.59 -10.98 -11.85
C ASN A 6 -10.25 -9.83 -11.07
N ILE A 7 -10.82 -10.11 -9.90
CA ILE A 7 -11.41 -9.07 -9.02
C ILE A 7 -10.33 -8.09 -8.54
N ILE A 8 -9.18 -8.58 -8.10
CA ILE A 8 -8.04 -7.72 -7.70
C ILE A 8 -7.59 -6.87 -8.88
N ALA A 9 -7.43 -7.47 -10.07
CA ALA A 9 -7.03 -6.75 -11.27
C ALA A 9 -8.04 -5.65 -11.65
N GLN A 10 -9.35 -5.92 -11.60
CA GLN A 10 -10.40 -4.94 -11.90
C GLN A 10 -10.41 -3.77 -10.91
N LEU A 11 -10.26 -4.06 -9.62
CA LEU A 11 -10.18 -3.03 -8.59
C LEU A 11 -8.91 -2.18 -8.73
N SER A 12 -7.78 -2.80 -9.06
CA SER A 12 -6.54 -2.09 -9.37
C SER A 12 -6.64 -1.29 -10.68
N ILE A 13 -7.40 -1.72 -11.68
CA ILE A 13 -7.61 -0.94 -12.92
C ILE A 13 -8.40 0.33 -12.61
N ASN A 14 -9.43 0.24 -11.76
CA ASN A 14 -10.33 1.34 -11.45
C ASN A 14 -9.81 2.34 -10.40
N ALA A 15 -8.70 2.02 -9.71
CA ALA A 15 -8.11 2.94 -8.75
C ALA A 15 -7.71 4.28 -9.40
N LEU A 16 -7.87 5.37 -8.65
CA LEU A 16 -7.54 6.70 -9.13
C LEU A 16 -6.04 6.79 -9.45
N PRO A 17 -5.62 7.51 -10.50
CA PRO A 17 -4.20 7.65 -10.85
C PRO A 17 -3.33 8.21 -9.70
N GLU A 18 -3.91 9.08 -8.88
CA GLU A 18 -3.25 9.61 -7.68
C GLU A 18 -3.07 8.53 -6.61
N ALA A 19 -4.09 7.70 -6.36
CA ALA A 19 -4.00 6.57 -5.43
C ALA A 19 -2.94 5.56 -5.87
N LYS A 20 -2.88 5.23 -7.16
CA LYS A 20 -1.84 4.34 -7.73
C LYS A 20 -0.44 4.89 -7.51
N ARG A 21 -0.21 6.17 -7.83
CA ARG A 21 1.09 6.82 -7.62
C ARG A 21 1.48 6.83 -6.15
N PHE A 22 0.53 7.14 -5.26
CA PHE A 22 0.77 7.13 -3.82
C PHE A 22 1.18 5.75 -3.31
N VAL A 23 0.47 4.68 -3.69
CA VAL A 23 0.80 3.30 -3.27
C VAL A 23 2.19 2.88 -3.75
N ASN A 24 2.55 3.17 -5.00
CA ASN A 24 3.87 2.85 -5.53
C ASN A 24 4.98 3.56 -4.73
N GLU A 25 4.78 4.85 -4.41
CA GLU A 25 5.76 5.59 -3.62
C GLU A 25 5.92 5.03 -2.20
N VAL A 26 4.82 4.60 -1.57
CA VAL A 26 4.85 3.91 -0.28
C VAL A 26 5.65 2.62 -0.38
N GLN A 27 5.38 1.80 -1.40
CA GLN A 27 6.09 0.52 -1.61
C GLN A 27 7.60 0.73 -1.80
N ASP A 28 8.01 1.70 -2.61
CA ASP A 28 9.42 1.99 -2.88
C ASP A 28 10.16 2.45 -1.61
N LYS A 29 9.53 3.30 -0.80
CA LYS A 29 10.09 3.78 0.48
C LYS A 29 10.21 2.64 1.49
N PHE A 30 9.19 1.80 1.63
CA PHE A 30 9.23 0.65 2.52
C PHE A 30 10.27 -0.38 2.10
N LEU A 31 10.38 -0.70 0.81
CA LEU A 31 11.39 -1.61 0.29
C LEU A 31 12.81 -1.07 0.53
N SER A 32 13.04 0.20 0.22
CA SER A 32 14.33 0.87 0.45
C SER A 32 14.72 0.84 1.93
N SER A 33 13.76 1.06 2.82
CA SER A 33 13.98 1.01 4.26
C SER A 33 14.21 -0.42 4.75
N PHE A 34 13.45 -1.40 4.28
CA PHE A 34 13.63 -2.83 4.59
C PHE A 34 15.03 -3.33 4.21
N ILE A 35 15.51 -2.98 3.00
CA ILE A 35 16.89 -3.25 2.55
C ILE A 35 17.91 -2.62 3.51
N ALA A 36 17.65 -1.38 3.96
CA ALA A 36 18.55 -0.70 4.89
C ALA A 36 18.63 -1.40 6.27
N ILE A 37 17.51 -1.98 6.75
CA ILE A 37 17.49 -2.81 7.96
C ILE A 37 18.33 -4.07 7.74
N LEU A 38 18.04 -4.83 6.67
CA LEU A 38 18.65 -6.12 6.41
C LEU A 38 20.16 -6.05 6.18
N ILE A 39 20.62 -5.05 5.43
CA ILE A 39 22.02 -4.95 5.01
C ILE A 39 22.85 -4.14 6.00
N PHE A 40 22.32 -3.02 6.50
CA PHE A 40 23.12 -2.04 7.22
C PHE A 40 22.80 -1.95 8.71
N ASN A 41 21.72 -2.59 9.19
CA ASN A 41 21.25 -2.49 10.58
C ASN A 41 21.09 -1.03 11.07
N LYS A 42 20.77 -0.11 10.14
CA LYS A 42 20.64 1.35 10.37
C LYS A 42 19.18 1.83 10.24
N ALA A 43 18.25 1.00 10.68
CA ALA A 43 16.82 1.12 10.37
C ALA A 43 16.13 2.36 10.97
N ASP A 44 16.46 2.71 12.22
CA ASP A 44 15.50 3.43 13.07
C ASP A 44 15.18 4.85 12.60
N GLU A 45 16.20 5.68 12.30
CA GLU A 45 15.94 7.08 11.91
C GLU A 45 15.38 7.21 10.49
N LYS A 46 15.85 6.36 9.57
CA LYS A 46 15.40 6.40 8.17
C LYS A 46 13.95 5.90 8.03
N VAL A 47 13.62 4.79 8.68
CA VAL A 47 12.25 4.24 8.68
C VAL A 47 11.29 5.27 9.26
N LYS A 48 11.64 5.88 10.39
CA LYS A 48 10.82 6.92 11.02
C LYS A 48 10.58 8.11 10.09
N SER A 49 11.64 8.63 9.47
CA SER A 49 11.54 9.75 8.52
C SER A 49 10.68 9.40 7.29
N ASP A 50 10.83 8.21 6.73
CA ASP A 50 10.02 7.77 5.60
C ASP A 50 8.52 7.62 5.97
N VAL A 51 8.22 7.10 7.17
CA VAL A 51 6.85 7.01 7.68
C VAL A 51 6.24 8.41 7.88
N GLU A 52 6.98 9.35 8.45
CA GLU A 52 6.52 10.74 8.64
C GLU A 52 6.22 11.42 7.31
N GLN A 53 7.09 11.24 6.30
CA GLN A 53 6.87 11.79 4.95
C GLN A 53 5.63 11.20 4.28
N ILE A 54 5.42 9.88 4.38
CA ILE A 54 4.23 9.21 3.84
C ILE A 54 2.97 9.72 4.53
N ALA A 55 2.98 9.87 5.86
CA ALA A 55 1.84 10.37 6.62
C ALA A 55 1.48 11.81 6.22
N LEU A 56 2.47 12.67 6.03
CA LEU A 56 2.26 14.05 5.55
C LEU A 56 1.67 14.07 4.14
N LYS A 57 2.16 13.22 3.23
CA LYS A 57 1.61 13.10 1.87
C LYS A 57 0.17 12.60 1.90
N TYR A 58 -0.12 11.55 2.68
CA TYR A 58 -1.47 11.02 2.85
C TYR A 58 -2.45 12.10 3.32
N ARG A 59 -2.06 12.92 4.32
CA ARG A 59 -2.91 14.01 4.83
C ARG A 59 -3.29 15.02 3.75
N ARG A 60 -2.40 15.26 2.78
CA ARG A 60 -2.60 16.23 1.68
C ARG A 60 -3.43 15.69 0.52
N LEU A 61 -3.67 14.37 0.45
CA LEU A 61 -4.51 13.78 -0.59
C LEU A 61 -5.94 14.31 -0.50
N SER A 62 -6.61 14.35 -1.66
CA SER A 62 -8.04 14.65 -1.74
C SER A 62 -8.86 13.62 -0.95
N VAL A 63 -10.05 14.01 -0.51
CA VAL A 63 -10.97 13.09 0.20
C VAL A 63 -11.31 11.88 -0.67
N GLU A 64 -11.52 12.10 -1.97
CA GLU A 64 -11.83 11.04 -2.93
C GLU A 64 -10.68 10.04 -3.06
N THR A 65 -9.44 10.52 -3.19
CA THR A 65 -8.25 9.67 -3.27
C THR A 65 -8.05 8.88 -1.97
N LYS A 66 -8.31 9.48 -0.80
CA LYS A 66 -8.25 8.77 0.49
C LYS A 66 -9.27 7.63 0.56
N LEU A 67 -10.51 7.89 0.14
CA LEU A 67 -11.57 6.88 0.12
C LEU A 67 -11.25 5.73 -0.86
N ASP A 68 -10.67 6.04 -2.02
CA ASP A 68 -10.23 5.03 -2.98
C ASP A 68 -9.12 4.14 -2.42
N LEU A 69 -8.14 4.73 -1.70
CA LEU A 69 -7.09 4.00 -1.00
C LEU A 69 -7.66 3.10 0.11
N GLU A 70 -8.57 3.61 0.94
CA GLU A 70 -9.20 2.85 2.02
C GLU A 70 -10.01 1.67 1.48
N ARG A 71 -10.79 1.88 0.42
CA ARG A 71 -11.55 0.81 -0.25
C ARG A 71 -10.61 -0.24 -0.82
N SER A 72 -9.57 0.17 -1.53
CA SER A 72 -8.58 -0.74 -2.11
C SER A 72 -7.89 -1.58 -1.03
N PHE A 73 -7.50 -0.97 0.08
CA PHE A 73 -6.87 -1.65 1.21
C PHE A 73 -7.84 -2.63 1.92
N CYS A 74 -9.08 -2.20 2.17
CA CYS A 74 -10.11 -3.02 2.79
C CYS A 74 -10.41 -4.27 1.95
N ILE A 75 -10.57 -4.11 0.62
CA ILE A 75 -10.81 -5.24 -0.27
C ILE A 75 -9.60 -6.18 -0.30
N HIS A 76 -8.37 -5.64 -0.40
CA HIS A 76 -7.16 -6.46 -0.37
C HIS A 76 -7.08 -7.33 0.90
N ASN A 77 -7.30 -6.74 2.07
CA ASN A 77 -7.25 -7.48 3.34
C ASN A 77 -8.38 -8.51 3.46
N THR A 78 -9.59 -8.16 3.02
CA THR A 78 -10.73 -9.09 3.01
C THR A 78 -10.43 -10.30 2.13
N LEU A 79 -9.90 -10.10 0.93
CA LEU A 79 -9.50 -11.19 0.03
C LEU A 79 -8.36 -12.02 0.62
N ARG A 80 -7.37 -11.38 1.28
CA ARG A 80 -6.28 -12.08 1.97
C ARG A 80 -6.80 -12.95 3.11
N TRP A 81 -7.74 -12.42 3.91
CA TRP A 81 -8.38 -13.16 5.01
C TRP A 81 -9.17 -14.35 4.48
N LEU A 82 -10.01 -14.15 3.46
CA LEU A 82 -10.75 -15.24 2.80
C LEU A 82 -9.81 -16.33 2.28
N ASN A 83 -8.68 -15.95 1.69
CA ASN A 83 -7.66 -16.91 1.23
C ASN A 83 -6.98 -17.70 2.36
N SER A 84 -6.86 -17.10 3.55
CA SER A 84 -6.17 -17.73 4.68
C SER A 84 -7.09 -18.63 5.52
N ASN A 85 -8.41 -18.44 5.45
CA ASN A 85 -9.40 -19.16 6.26
C ASN A 85 -10.25 -20.16 5.46
N LEU A 86 -10.22 -20.09 4.12
CA LEU A 86 -10.92 -21.04 3.24
C LEU A 86 -9.98 -22.07 2.60
N ASN A 87 -8.71 -22.09 3.01
CA ASN A 87 -7.73 -23.15 2.76
C ASN A 87 -7.42 -23.85 4.07
#